data_AF-A0A2W6C868-F1
#
_entry.id   AF-A0A2W6C868-F1
#
_cell.length_a   1.000
_cell.length_b   1.000
_cell.length_c   1.000
_cell.angle_alpha   90.00
_cell.angle_beta   90.00
_cell.angle_gamma   90.00
#
_symmetry.space_group_name_H-M   'P 1'
#
loop_
_entity.id
_entity.type
_entity.pdbx_description
1 polymer ?
#
loop_
_entity_poly.entity_id
_entity_poly.type
_entity_poly.pdbx_seq_one_letter_code
_entity_poly.pdbx_strand_id
1 'polypeptide(L)'
;MTAQGQALIVQALRMGCPGPYQLQAAVAACHSEAPTAADTDWRQIAALYGELVRHDATPVIEANRAIAVAMAEGPTAGLVILEAAGRDPQLCSWFRLHMARADLLRRLGRNQDAMDAYRIALQLGPPVAEQVFIERCMNALPTG
;
A
#
# COMPACT_ATOMS: atom_id res chain seq x y z
N MET A 1 17.21 7.30 19.95
CA MET A 1 16.85 6.00 20.56
C MET A 1 17.38 4.91 19.64
N THR A 2 18.03 3.89 20.19
CA THR A 2 18.95 3.00 19.48
C THR A 2 18.23 1.87 18.73
N ALA A 3 18.68 1.55 17.52
CA ALA A 3 18.19 0.47 16.66
C ALA A 3 18.10 -0.93 17.33
N GLN A 4 18.75 -1.12 18.49
CA GLN A 4 18.69 -2.35 19.27
C GLN A 4 17.35 -2.58 19.98
N GLY A 5 16.56 -1.54 20.26
CA GLY A 5 15.28 -1.68 20.96
C GLY A 5 14.15 -2.25 20.10
N GLN A 6 14.22 -2.11 18.77
CA GLN A 6 13.10 -2.36 17.85
C GLN A 6 13.19 -3.71 17.10
N ALA A 7 14.40 -4.20 16.79
CA ALA A 7 14.60 -5.57 16.32
C ALA A 7 14.08 -6.62 17.33
N LEU A 8 14.18 -6.31 18.63
CA LEU A 8 13.61 -7.11 19.72
C LEU A 8 12.07 -7.14 19.69
N ILE A 9 11.40 -6.04 19.31
CA ILE A 9 9.94 -6.01 19.14
C ILE A 9 9.56 -6.94 18.00
N VAL A 10 10.21 -6.83 16.84
CA VAL A 10 9.95 -7.68 15.67
C VAL A 10 10.15 -9.17 15.98
N GLN A 11 11.21 -9.49 16.72
CA GLN A 11 11.50 -10.87 17.14
C GLN A 11 10.52 -11.36 18.21
N ALA A 12 10.07 -10.49 19.13
CA ALA A 12 9.05 -10.81 20.13
C ALA A 12 7.65 -11.01 19.51
N LEU A 13 7.31 -10.25 18.45
CA LEU A 13 6.07 -10.43 17.69
C LEU A 13 6.02 -11.82 17.03
N ARG A 14 7.16 -12.37 16.60
CA ARG A 14 7.25 -13.75 16.08
C ARG A 14 7.07 -14.83 17.16
N MET A 15 7.21 -14.49 18.44
CA MET A 15 7.11 -15.43 19.57
C MET A 15 5.74 -15.41 20.28
N GLY A 16 4.76 -14.62 19.80
CA GLY A 16 3.40 -14.56 20.35
C GLY A 16 2.33 -14.29 19.29
N CYS A 17 1.07 -14.13 19.72
CA CYS A 17 -0.02 -13.64 18.87
C CYS A 17 -0.18 -12.13 19.09
N PRO A 18 0.51 -11.27 18.32
CA PRO A 18 0.46 -9.83 18.54
C PRO A 18 -0.91 -9.24 18.21
N GLY A 19 -1.34 -8.25 18.97
CA GLY A 19 -2.54 -7.48 18.68
C GLY A 19 -2.35 -6.48 17.52
N PRO A 20 -3.45 -5.95 16.95
CA PRO A 20 -3.40 -5.04 15.80
C PRO A 20 -2.56 -3.79 16.05
N TYR A 21 -2.60 -3.22 17.27
CA TYR A 21 -1.78 -2.06 17.62
C TYR A 21 -0.28 -2.37 17.66
N GLN A 22 0.10 -3.58 18.07
CA GLN A 22 1.50 -4.01 18.11
C GLN A 22 2.04 -4.20 16.69
N LEU A 23 1.22 -4.77 15.79
CA LEU A 23 1.53 -4.90 14.37
C LEU A 23 1.68 -3.53 13.69
N GLN A 24 0.76 -2.60 13.95
CA GLN A 24 0.84 -1.23 13.43
C GLN A 24 2.08 -0.48 13.94
N ALA A 25 2.42 -0.64 15.22
CA ALA A 25 3.65 -0.07 15.80
C ALA A 25 4.91 -0.64 15.13
N ALA A 26 4.91 -1.93 14.78
CA ALA A 26 6.01 -2.55 14.06
C ALA A 26 6.15 -2.02 12.63
N VAL A 27 5.03 -1.78 11.92
CA VAL A 27 5.06 -1.14 10.59
C VAL A 27 5.65 0.28 10.69
N ALA A 28 5.20 1.05 11.68
CA ALA A 28 5.74 2.40 11.91
C ALA A 28 7.24 2.38 12.25
N ALA A 29 7.68 1.40 13.05
CA ALA A 29 9.10 1.21 13.37
C ALA A 29 9.94 0.96 12.09
N CYS A 30 9.47 0.06 11.21
CA CYS A 30 10.15 -0.22 9.94
C CYS A 30 10.34 1.04 9.08
N HIS A 31 9.33 1.91 9.02
CA HIS A 31 9.45 3.19 8.31
C HIS A 31 10.42 4.16 8.99
N SER A 32 10.43 4.21 10.33
CA SER A 32 11.29 5.14 11.08
C SER A 32 12.77 4.79 11.06
N GLU A 33 13.12 3.52 10.81
CA GLU A 33 14.50 3.04 10.76
C GLU A 33 15.17 3.29 9.41
N ALA A 34 14.37 3.51 8.37
CA ALA A 34 14.84 3.67 7.00
C ALA A 34 15.21 5.13 6.71
N PRO A 35 16.47 5.44 6.32
CA PRO A 35 16.86 6.80 5.92
C PRO A 35 16.09 7.30 4.70
N THR A 36 15.70 6.39 3.81
CA THR A 36 14.87 6.67 2.65
C THR A 36 13.79 5.61 2.48
N ALA A 37 12.77 5.91 1.67
CA ALA A 37 11.76 4.93 1.29
C ALA A 37 12.35 3.71 0.55
N ALA A 38 13.48 3.87 -0.14
CA ALA A 38 14.15 2.75 -0.82
C ALA A 38 14.86 1.82 0.17
N ASP A 39 15.29 2.35 1.33
CA ASP A 39 15.97 1.58 2.39
C ASP A 39 15.01 0.90 3.36
N THR A 40 13.69 1.10 3.17
CA THR A 40 12.67 0.49 4.03
C THR A 40 12.62 -1.03 3.80
N ASP A 41 12.54 -1.82 4.87
CA ASP A 41 12.30 -3.26 4.77
C ASP A 41 10.84 -3.54 4.39
N TRP A 42 10.56 -3.40 3.10
CA TRP A 42 9.24 -3.62 2.54
C TRP A 42 8.77 -5.07 2.66
N ARG A 43 9.67 -6.05 2.70
CA ARG A 43 9.32 -7.46 2.91
C ARG A 43 8.77 -7.66 4.31
N GLN A 44 9.41 -7.06 5.30
CA GLN A 44 8.93 -7.09 6.66
C GLN A 44 7.58 -6.39 6.81
N ILE A 45 7.41 -5.20 6.22
CA ILE A 45 6.14 -4.47 6.24
C ILE A 45 5.03 -5.29 5.56
N ALA A 46 5.32 -5.94 4.43
CA ALA A 46 4.36 -6.81 3.76
C ALA A 46 3.92 -7.99 4.64
N ALA A 47 4.85 -8.62 5.35
CA ALA A 47 4.54 -9.68 6.30
C ALA A 47 3.67 -9.19 7.47
N LEU A 48 3.98 -8.02 8.04
CA LEU A 48 3.21 -7.40 9.12
C LEU A 48 1.78 -7.06 8.69
N TYR A 49 1.59 -6.52 7.49
CA TYR A 49 0.24 -6.32 6.94
C TYR A 49 -0.48 -7.63 6.63
N GLY A 50 0.26 -8.67 6.19
CA GLY A 50 -0.28 -10.02 6.03
C GLY A 50 -0.88 -10.56 7.33
N GLU A 51 -0.22 -10.35 8.47
CA GLU A 51 -0.78 -10.67 9.78
C GLU A 51 -1.95 -9.75 10.15
N LEU A 52 -1.84 -8.44 9.89
CA LEU A 52 -2.88 -7.48 10.25
C LEU A 52 -4.23 -7.76 9.55
N VAL A 53 -4.21 -8.20 8.29
CA VAL A 53 -5.41 -8.64 7.56
C VAL A 53 -6.12 -9.81 8.26
N ARG A 54 -5.38 -10.67 8.95
CA ARG A 54 -5.97 -11.80 9.71
C ARG A 54 -6.74 -11.35 10.94
N HIS A 55 -6.45 -10.15 11.46
CA HIS A 55 -7.18 -9.54 12.57
C HIS A 55 -8.36 -8.70 12.07
N ASP A 56 -8.13 -7.85 11.08
CA ASP A 56 -9.14 -6.97 10.50
C ASP A 56 -8.79 -6.63 9.05
N ALA A 57 -9.57 -7.13 8.10
CA ALA A 57 -9.34 -6.97 6.67
C ALA A 57 -9.98 -5.68 6.14
N THR A 58 -9.72 -4.53 6.80
CA THR A 58 -10.26 -3.26 6.31
C THR A 58 -9.69 -2.89 4.95
N PRO A 59 -10.42 -2.09 4.14
CA PRO A 59 -9.92 -1.57 2.87
C PRO A 59 -8.52 -0.94 2.97
N VAL A 60 -8.30 -0.18 4.03
CA VAL A 60 -7.04 0.52 4.30
C VAL A 60 -5.88 -0.45 4.51
N ILE A 61 -6.12 -1.52 5.27
CA ILE A 61 -5.11 -2.53 5.57
C ILE A 61 -4.74 -3.30 4.30
N GLU A 62 -5.71 -3.69 3.48
CA GLU A 62 -5.47 -4.41 2.23
C GLU A 62 -4.71 -3.57 1.18
N ALA A 63 -5.06 -2.30 0.98
CA ALA A 63 -4.28 -1.47 0.05
C ALA A 63 -2.86 -1.22 0.54
N ASN A 64 -2.67 -0.98 1.84
CA ASN A 64 -1.33 -0.83 2.38
C ASN A 64 -0.51 -2.12 2.24
N ARG A 65 -1.13 -3.30 2.43
CA ARG A 65 -0.50 -4.60 2.14
C ARG A 65 -0.06 -4.70 0.69
N ALA A 66 -0.94 -4.33 -0.24
CA ALA A 66 -0.65 -4.41 -1.66
C ALA A 66 0.51 -3.48 -2.08
N ILE A 67 0.57 -2.27 -1.51
CA ILE A 67 1.68 -1.33 -1.73
C ILE A 67 2.98 -1.93 -1.17
N ALA A 68 2.96 -2.47 0.05
CA ALA A 68 4.14 -3.07 0.65
C ALA A 68 4.68 -4.24 -0.18
N VAL A 69 3.79 -5.11 -0.68
CA VAL A 69 4.17 -6.21 -1.58
C VAL A 69 4.68 -5.68 -2.92
N ALA A 70 4.06 -4.63 -3.49
CA ALA A 70 4.55 -4.01 -4.72
C ALA A 70 5.99 -3.47 -4.59
N MET A 71 6.32 -2.92 -3.43
CA MET A 71 7.66 -2.41 -3.13
C MET A 71 8.66 -3.53 -2.84
N ALA A 72 8.21 -4.63 -2.24
CA ALA A 72 9.06 -5.77 -1.87
C ALA A 72 9.35 -6.75 -3.01
N GLU A 73 8.34 -7.01 -3.85
CA GLU A 73 8.32 -8.09 -4.85
C GLU A 73 8.07 -7.56 -6.27
N GLY A 74 7.75 -6.28 -6.39
CA GLY A 74 7.54 -5.60 -7.67
C GLY A 74 6.07 -5.30 -7.97
N PRO A 75 5.79 -4.36 -8.89
CA PRO A 75 4.44 -3.81 -9.09
C PRO A 75 3.38 -4.86 -9.45
N THR A 76 3.76 -5.91 -10.18
CA THR A 76 2.85 -7.00 -10.55
C THR A 76 2.31 -7.75 -9.32
N ALA A 77 3.16 -8.03 -8.33
CA ALA A 77 2.75 -8.77 -7.14
C ALA A 77 1.72 -7.99 -6.30
N GLY A 78 1.94 -6.68 -6.14
CA GLY A 78 0.96 -5.82 -5.46
C GLY A 78 -0.34 -5.65 -6.26
N LEU A 79 -0.27 -5.60 -7.58
CA LEU A 79 -1.46 -5.47 -8.43
C LEU A 79 -2.37 -6.71 -8.30
N VAL A 80 -1.80 -7.91 -8.25
CA VAL A 80 -2.57 -9.16 -8.00
C VAL A 80 -3.35 -9.08 -6.69
N ILE A 81 -2.74 -8.53 -5.64
CA ILE A 81 -3.40 -8.35 -4.34
C ILE A 81 -4.53 -7.33 -4.44
N LEU A 82 -4.30 -6.17 -5.07
CA LEU A 82 -5.34 -5.16 -5.26
C LEU A 82 -6.53 -5.69 -6.06
N GLU A 83 -6.28 -6.49 -7.10
CA GLU A 83 -7.33 -7.08 -7.94
C GLU A 83 -8.17 -8.10 -7.17
N ALA A 84 -7.55 -8.88 -6.26
CA ALA A 84 -8.28 -9.76 -5.36
C ALA A 84 -9.14 -8.97 -4.36
N ALA A 85 -8.60 -7.89 -3.80
CA ALA A 85 -9.29 -7.02 -2.84
C ALA A 85 -10.44 -6.22 -3.51
N GLY A 86 -10.29 -5.86 -4.78
CA GLY A 86 -11.31 -5.17 -5.60
C GLY A 86 -12.55 -6.02 -5.93
N ARG A 87 -12.75 -7.18 -5.29
CA ARG A 87 -14.01 -7.92 -5.31
C ARG A 87 -14.95 -7.50 -4.17
N ASP A 88 -14.42 -6.86 -3.14
CA ASP A 88 -15.21 -6.34 -2.04
C ASP A 88 -15.84 -4.99 -2.45
N PRO A 89 -17.19 -4.85 -2.43
CA PRO A 89 -17.87 -3.62 -2.79
C PRO A 89 -17.43 -2.39 -1.99
N GLN A 90 -17.04 -2.54 -0.71
CA GLN A 90 -16.55 -1.44 0.12
C GLN A 90 -15.22 -0.92 -0.41
N LEU A 91 -14.31 -1.83 -0.76
CA LEU A 91 -13.02 -1.50 -1.38
C LEU A 91 -13.20 -0.84 -2.76
N CYS A 92 -14.16 -1.30 -3.56
CA CYS A 92 -14.46 -0.71 -4.87
C CYS A 92 -14.90 0.76 -4.78
N SER A 93 -15.60 1.13 -3.70
CA SER A 93 -16.04 2.52 -3.46
C SER A 93 -14.95 3.41 -2.87
N TRP A 94 -13.76 2.86 -2.58
CA TRP A 94 -12.70 3.58 -1.91
C TRP A 94 -11.68 4.12 -2.92
N PHE A 95 -11.66 5.44 -3.12
CA PHE A 95 -10.84 6.09 -4.15
C PHE A 95 -9.33 5.77 -4.05
N ARG A 96 -8.80 5.56 -2.83
CA ARG A 96 -7.37 5.28 -2.63
C ARG A 96 -6.96 3.92 -3.20
N LEU A 97 -7.88 2.95 -3.27
CA LEU A 97 -7.66 1.69 -3.97
C LEU A 97 -7.32 1.95 -5.44
N HIS A 98 -8.14 2.78 -6.10
CA HIS A 98 -7.97 3.11 -7.50
C HIS A 98 -6.72 3.95 -7.76
N MET A 99 -6.37 4.85 -6.83
CA MET A 99 -5.08 5.56 -6.88
C MET A 99 -3.88 4.61 -6.80
N ALA A 100 -3.90 3.65 -5.87
CA ALA A 100 -2.84 2.67 -5.73
C ALA A 100 -2.73 1.79 -6.99
N ARG A 101 -3.87 1.32 -7.51
CA ARG A 101 -3.95 0.56 -8.77
C ARG A 101 -3.34 1.35 -9.93
N ALA A 102 -3.70 2.63 -10.06
CA ALA A 102 -3.18 3.49 -11.11
C ALA A 102 -1.65 3.65 -11.03
N ASP A 103 -1.09 3.85 -9.84
CA ASP A 103 0.37 3.95 -9.68
C ASP A 103 1.10 2.67 -10.09
N LEU A 104 0.59 1.50 -9.68
CA LEU A 104 1.18 0.21 -10.06
C LEU A 104 1.10 -0.03 -11.57
N LEU A 105 -0.03 0.25 -12.20
CA LEU A 105 -0.21 0.14 -13.65
C LEU A 105 0.73 1.07 -14.42
N ARG A 106 0.89 2.31 -13.94
CA ARG A 106 1.85 3.27 -14.50
C ARG A 106 3.29 2.76 -14.42
N ARG A 107 3.70 2.21 -13.27
CA ARG A 107 5.04 1.60 -13.09
C ARG A 107 5.28 0.41 -14.01
N LEU A 108 4.22 -0.28 -14.43
CA LEU A 108 4.25 -1.36 -15.41
C LEU A 108 4.18 -0.87 -16.87
N GLY A 109 4.12 0.43 -17.12
CA GLY A 109 3.96 1.01 -18.46
C GLY A 109 2.55 0.86 -19.05
N ARG A 110 1.58 0.39 -18.27
CA ARG A 110 0.16 0.22 -18.67
C ARG A 110 -0.57 1.56 -18.55
N ASN A 111 -0.15 2.55 -19.33
CA ASN A 111 -0.56 3.94 -19.16
C ASN A 111 -2.06 4.16 -19.34
N GLN A 112 -2.70 3.49 -20.30
CA GLN A 112 -4.15 3.62 -20.52
C GLN A 112 -4.93 3.07 -19.32
N ASP A 113 -4.57 1.88 -18.83
CA ASP A 113 -5.21 1.29 -17.66
C ASP A 113 -5.00 2.13 -16.39
N ALA A 114 -3.82 2.75 -16.26
CA ALA A 114 -3.53 3.68 -15.17
C ALA A 114 -4.41 4.94 -15.26
N MET A 115 -4.59 5.48 -16.47
CA MET A 115 -5.46 6.62 -16.73
C MET A 115 -6.92 6.31 -16.34
N ASP A 116 -7.41 5.13 -16.71
CA ASP A 116 -8.78 4.70 -16.37
C ASP A 116 -8.96 4.53 -14.86
N ALA A 117 -7.98 3.95 -14.17
CA ALA A 117 -7.99 3.85 -12.71
C ALA A 117 -8.00 5.24 -12.03
N TYR A 118 -7.20 6.19 -12.51
CA TYR A 118 -7.24 7.57 -11.99
C TYR A 118 -8.59 8.26 -12.22
N ARG A 119 -9.24 8.05 -13.39
CA ARG A 119 -10.59 8.57 -13.66
C ARG A 119 -11.60 8.02 -12.67
N ILE A 120 -11.57 6.73 -12.37
CA ILE A 120 -12.45 6.12 -11.36
C ILE A 120 -12.17 6.72 -9.98
N ALA A 121 -10.90 6.90 -9.62
CA ALA A 121 -10.54 7.54 -8.35
C ALA A 121 -11.15 8.95 -8.22
N LEU A 122 -11.12 9.76 -9.29
CA LEU A 122 -11.74 11.10 -9.30
C LEU A 122 -13.27 11.05 -9.21
N GLN A 123 -13.92 10.10 -9.87
CA GLN A 123 -15.38 9.93 -9.82
C GLN A 123 -15.89 9.61 -8.41
N LEU A 124 -15.07 8.99 -7.57
CA LEU A 124 -15.39 8.68 -6.18
C LEU A 124 -15.26 9.88 -5.23
N GLY A 125 -14.96 11.07 -5.75
CA GLY A 125 -14.94 12.33 -5.00
C GLY A 125 -13.84 12.40 -3.92
N PRO A 126 -12.55 12.24 -4.29
CA PRO A 126 -11.46 12.34 -3.32
C PRO A 126 -11.31 13.79 -2.82
N PRO A 127 -10.65 14.03 -1.69
CA PRO A 127 -10.38 15.40 -1.23
C PRO A 127 -9.53 16.17 -2.25
N VAL A 128 -9.58 17.51 -2.17
CA VAL A 128 -8.95 18.40 -3.17
C VAL A 128 -7.45 18.13 -3.34
N ALA A 129 -6.74 17.81 -2.26
CA ALA A 129 -5.31 17.51 -2.33
C ALA A 129 -5.02 16.28 -3.19
N GLU A 130 -5.81 15.22 -3.02
CA GLU A 130 -5.71 14.01 -3.84
C GLU A 130 -6.19 14.23 -5.27
N GLN A 131 -7.20 15.07 -5.53
CA GLN A 131 -7.59 15.46 -6.90
C GLN A 131 -6.41 16.08 -7.67
N VAL A 132 -5.79 17.11 -7.07
CA VAL A 132 -4.62 17.79 -7.67
C VAL A 132 -3.47 16.83 -7.90
N PHE A 133 -3.22 15.91 -6.95
CA PHE A 133 -2.22 14.87 -7.11
C PHE A 133 -2.54 13.94 -8.29
N ILE A 134 -3.78 13.45 -8.37
CA ILE A 134 -4.23 12.55 -9.44
C ILE A 134 -4.09 13.23 -10.81
N GLU A 135 -4.55 14.47 -10.95
CA GLU A 135 -4.45 15.25 -12.18
C GLU A 135 -3.00 15.42 -12.63
N ARG A 136 -2.09 15.72 -11.67
CA ARG A 136 -0.65 15.81 -11.97
C ARG A 136 -0.09 14.48 -12.45
N CYS A 137 -0.49 13.36 -11.84
CA CYS A 137 -0.08 12.03 -12.29
C CYS A 137 -0.60 11.71 -13.69
N MET A 138 -1.87 12.01 -13.98
CA MET A 138 -2.48 11.82 -15.30
C MET A 138 -1.76 12.63 -16.38
N ASN A 139 -1.45 13.89 -16.11
CA ASN A 139 -0.73 14.77 -17.05
C ASN A 139 0.72 14.34 -17.31
N ALA A 140 1.32 13.55 -16.40
CA ALA A 140 2.66 13.02 -16.55
C ALA A 140 2.69 11.67 -17.30
N LEU A 141 1.53 11.07 -17.60
CA LEU A 141 1.46 9.84 -18.39
C LEU A 141 1.75 10.17 -19.87
N PRO A 142 2.55 9.35 -20.58
CA PRO A 142 2.71 9.47 -22.02
C PRO A 142 1.34 9.36 -22.70
N THR A 143 0.97 10.37 -23.49
CA THR A 143 -0.07 10.22 -24.51
C THR A 143 0.47 9.27 -25.57
N GLY A 144 -0.18 8.10 -25.70
CA GLY A 144 0.16 7.11 -26.72
C GLY A 144 -0.01 7.62 -28.14
#